data_AF-A0A2D7Y5X7-F1
#
_entry.id   AF-A0A2D7Y5X7-F1
#
_cell.length_a   1.000
_cell.length_b   1.000
_cell.length_c   1.000
_cell.angle_alpha   90.00
_cell.angle_beta   90.00
_cell.angle_gamma   90.00
#
_symmetry.space_group_name_H-M   'P 1'
#
loop_
_entity.id
_entity.type
_entity.pdbx_description
1 polymer ?
#
loop_
_entity_poly.entity_id
_entity_poly.type
_entity_poly.pdbx_seq_one_letter_code
_entity_poly.pdbx_strand_id
1 'polypeptide(L)'
;MPVDWIAASLAHHASIPDTPGWEYGYLWWLMPYELEGQSYWAAAMTGNGGNRVMILPDFGVTLVFTNTDYNTRQMHQNAQAFFETEIVARLVAE
;
A
#
# COMPACT_ATOMS: atom_id res chain seq x y z
N MET A 1 -14.03 13.75 9.12
CA MET A 1 -12.72 14.10 9.73
C MET A 1 -12.23 15.42 9.15
N PRO A 2 -11.41 16.19 9.87
CA PRO A 2 -10.72 17.35 9.33
C PRO A 2 -9.85 16.98 8.11
N VAL A 3 -9.82 17.80 7.06
CA VAL A 3 -9.09 17.52 5.81
C VAL A 3 -7.58 17.48 6.03
N ASP A 4 -7.09 18.40 6.86
CA ASP A 4 -5.72 18.46 7.36
C ASP A 4 -5.29 17.19 8.08
N TRP A 5 -6.20 16.53 8.82
CA TRP A 5 -5.90 15.25 9.46
C TRP A 5 -5.68 14.12 8.45
N ILE A 6 -6.44 14.10 7.35
CA ILE A 6 -6.25 13.08 6.29
C ILE A 6 -4.83 13.21 5.73
N ALA A 7 -4.45 14.41 5.31
CA ALA A 7 -3.12 14.69 4.79
C ALA A 7 -2.01 14.37 5.80
N ALA A 8 -2.18 14.79 7.06
CA ALA A 8 -1.21 14.50 8.12
C ALA A 8 -1.07 12.99 8.38
N SER A 9 -2.16 12.22 8.29
CA SER A 9 -2.12 10.77 8.52
C SER A 9 -1.37 9.99 7.45
N LEU A 10 -1.40 10.50 6.20
CA LEU A 10 -0.74 9.89 5.04
C LEU A 10 0.68 10.41 4.79
N ALA A 11 1.11 11.45 5.54
CA ALA A 11 2.43 12.01 5.39
C ALA A 11 3.53 11.05 5.87
N HIS A 12 4.71 11.18 5.27
CA HIS A 12 5.89 10.38 5.59
C HIS A 12 6.49 10.84 6.91
N HIS A 13 6.32 10.05 7.98
CA HIS A 13 6.79 10.41 9.34
C HIS A 13 8.01 9.64 9.80
N ALA A 14 8.16 8.38 9.36
CA ALA A 14 9.29 7.55 9.76
C ALA A 14 9.67 6.52 8.69
N SER A 15 10.96 6.32 8.46
CA SER A 15 11.45 5.20 7.65
C SER A 15 11.47 3.92 8.48
N ILE A 16 11.23 2.77 7.85
CA ILE A 16 11.19 1.48 8.53
C ILE A 16 12.55 0.78 8.40
N PRO A 17 13.20 0.39 9.51
CA PRO A 17 14.45 -0.37 9.46
C PRO A 17 14.31 -1.66 8.65
N ASP A 18 15.38 -2.02 7.93
CA ASP A 18 15.48 -3.26 7.14
C ASP A 18 14.42 -3.44 6.04
N THR A 19 13.67 -2.38 5.70
CA THR A 19 12.65 -2.40 4.64
C THR A 19 12.86 -1.19 3.72
N PRO A 20 13.81 -1.26 2.77
CA PRO A 20 14.19 -0.11 1.94
C PRO A 20 12.98 0.52 1.23
N GLY A 21 12.87 1.85 1.32
CA GLY A 21 11.83 2.65 0.69
C GLY A 21 10.46 2.63 1.38
N TRP A 22 10.21 1.68 2.29
CA TRP A 22 8.98 1.68 3.08
C TRP A 22 9.08 2.70 4.21
N GLU A 23 8.00 3.44 4.37
CA GLU A 23 7.85 4.44 5.41
C GLU A 23 6.53 4.26 6.16
N TYR A 24 6.34 5.06 7.20
CA TYR A 24 5.17 4.96 8.07
C TYR A 24 4.56 6.33 8.28
N GLY A 25 3.25 6.41 8.06
CA GLY A 25 2.40 7.53 8.40
C GLY A 25 1.75 7.36 9.77
N TYR A 26 0.69 8.12 10.07
CA TYR A 26 -0.10 7.82 11.28
C TYR A 26 -1.06 6.67 11.01
N LEU A 27 -0.66 5.48 11.47
CA LEU A 27 -1.38 4.20 11.33
C LEU A 27 -1.39 3.60 9.91
N TRP A 28 -0.55 4.13 9.01
CA TRP A 28 -0.45 3.69 7.62
C TRP A 28 0.96 3.22 7.28
N TRP A 29 1.07 2.05 6.66
CA TRP A 29 2.29 1.66 5.94
C TRP A 29 2.32 2.40 4.61
N LEU A 30 3.38 3.17 4.35
CA LEU A 30 3.59 3.86 3.09
C LEU A 30 4.50 2.98 2.23
N MET A 31 3.86 2.22 1.35
CA MET A 31 4.51 1.24 0.47
C MET A 31 4.90 1.90 -0.85
N PRO A 32 6.18 1.90 -1.25
CA PRO A 32 6.57 2.29 -2.59
C PRO A 32 6.16 1.23 -3.62
N TYR A 33 5.74 1.67 -4.80
CA TYR A 33 5.56 0.82 -5.97
C TYR A 33 5.94 1.57 -7.25
N GLU A 34 6.26 0.84 -8.30
CA GLU A 34 6.70 1.39 -9.57
C GLU A 34 5.60 1.23 -10.63
N LEU A 35 5.34 2.29 -11.40
CA LEU A 35 4.52 2.25 -12.61
C LEU A 35 5.26 3.02 -13.70
N GLU A 36 5.51 2.36 -14.84
CA GLU A 36 6.16 2.97 -16.01
C GLU A 36 7.53 3.65 -15.71
N GLY A 37 8.25 3.16 -14.71
CA GLY A 37 9.56 3.70 -14.30
C GLY A 37 9.47 4.92 -13.38
N GLN A 38 8.28 5.26 -12.90
CA GLN A 38 8.03 6.28 -11.89
C GLN A 38 7.63 5.61 -10.57
N SER A 39 8.23 6.08 -9.47
CA SER A 39 7.88 5.67 -8.11
C SER A 39 6.63 6.38 -7.61
N TYR A 40 5.75 5.61 -7.00
CA TYR A 40 4.53 6.06 -6.32
C TYR A 40 4.46 5.44 -4.93
N TRP A 41 3.53 5.93 -4.10
CA TRP A 41 3.29 5.39 -2.76
C TRP A 41 1.82 5.04 -2.55
N ALA A 42 1.60 3.84 -2.03
CA ALA A 42 0.30 3.43 -1.50
C ALA A 42 0.30 3.57 0.02
N ALA A 43 -0.74 4.16 0.58
CA ALA A 43 -1.00 4.08 2.01
C ALA A 43 -1.79 2.81 2.29
N ALA A 44 -1.25 1.91 3.10
CA ALA A 44 -1.78 0.58 3.30
C ALA A 44 -1.93 0.19 4.77
N MET A 45 -2.99 -0.56 5.04
CA MET A 45 -3.12 -1.40 6.22
C MET A 45 -3.02 -2.86 5.76
N THR A 46 -2.20 -3.65 6.44
CA THR A 46 -2.03 -5.08 6.15
C THR A 46 -2.54 -5.91 7.32
N GLY A 47 -3.12 -7.07 7.02
CA GLY A 47 -3.72 -7.96 8.01
C GLY A 47 -3.42 -9.44 7.73
N ASN A 48 -3.66 -10.27 8.74
CA ASN A 48 -3.52 -11.72 8.64
C ASN A 48 -4.31 -12.26 7.45
N GLY A 49 -3.83 -13.29 6.77
CA GLY A 49 -4.40 -13.80 5.53
C GLY A 49 -3.94 -13.08 4.27
N GLY A 50 -3.08 -12.06 4.40
CA GLY A 50 -2.71 -11.18 3.30
C GLY A 50 -3.80 -10.16 2.97
N ASN A 51 -4.77 -9.95 3.87
CA ASN A 51 -5.80 -8.92 3.74
C ASN A 51 -5.14 -7.52 3.67
N ARG A 52 -5.66 -6.64 2.81
CA ARG A 52 -5.15 -5.26 2.65
C ARG A 52 -6.27 -4.26 2.46
N VAL A 53 -6.09 -3.07 3.02
CA VAL A 53 -6.77 -1.83 2.59
C VAL A 53 -5.68 -0.92 2.07
N MET A 54 -5.83 -0.40 0.85
CA MET A 54 -4.80 0.42 0.20
C MET A 54 -5.46 1.64 -0.45
N ILE A 55 -4.83 2.79 -0.30
CA ILE A 55 -5.21 4.04 -0.95
C ILE A 55 -4.06 4.41 -1.89
N LEU A 56 -4.38 4.66 -3.16
CA LEU A 56 -3.47 5.10 -4.21
C LEU A 56 -3.91 6.51 -4.62
N PRO A 57 -3.48 7.56 -3.91
CA PRO A 57 -4.02 8.91 -4.08
C PRO A 57 -3.81 9.46 -5.49
N ASP A 58 -2.64 9.19 -6.10
CA ASP A 58 -2.27 9.66 -7.43
C ASP A 58 -3.20 9.16 -8.54
N PHE A 59 -3.94 8.08 -8.28
CA PHE A 59 -4.85 7.45 -9.24
C PHE A 59 -6.32 7.54 -8.81
N GLY A 60 -6.62 8.16 -7.66
CA GLY A 60 -7.98 8.21 -7.12
C GLY A 60 -8.56 6.82 -6.78
N VAL A 61 -7.71 5.83 -6.53
CA VAL A 61 -8.12 4.43 -6.30
C VAL A 61 -8.05 4.08 -4.82
N THR A 62 -9.06 3.36 -4.33
CA THR A 62 -9.01 2.64 -3.05
C THR A 62 -9.25 1.15 -3.31
N LEU A 63 -8.37 0.31 -2.80
CA LEU A 63 -8.41 -1.14 -2.93
C LEU A 63 -8.72 -1.78 -1.56
N VAL A 64 -9.65 -2.73 -1.56
CA VAL A 64 -9.85 -3.64 -0.43
C VAL A 64 -9.62 -5.05 -0.93
N PHE A 65 -8.56 -5.68 -0.43
CA PHE A 65 -8.20 -7.05 -0.74
C PHE A 65 -8.55 -7.96 0.43
N THR A 66 -9.53 -8.84 0.22
CA THR A 66 -9.92 -9.85 1.20
C THR A 66 -9.41 -11.22 0.81
N ASN A 67 -8.64 -11.86 1.69
CA ASN A 67 -8.04 -13.17 1.45
C ASN A 67 -8.11 -14.05 2.71
N THR A 68 -8.09 -15.37 2.52
CA THR A 68 -8.23 -16.38 3.56
C THR A 68 -6.97 -17.21 3.78
N ASP A 69 -5.82 -16.76 3.27
CA ASP A 69 -4.51 -17.42 3.41
C ASP A 69 -3.91 -17.23 4.82
N TYR A 70 -4.73 -17.45 5.85
CA TYR A 70 -4.43 -17.08 7.23
C TYR A 70 -3.27 -17.89 7.80
N ASN A 71 -2.40 -17.23 8.56
CA ASN A 71 -1.27 -17.82 9.29
C ASN A 71 -0.27 -18.60 8.41
N THR A 72 -0.24 -18.37 7.10
CA THR A 72 0.76 -18.93 6.19
C THR A 72 1.95 -17.99 5.99
N ARG A 73 3.14 -18.57 5.78
CA ARG A 73 4.39 -17.80 5.64
C ARG A 73 4.38 -16.82 4.46
N GLN A 74 3.62 -17.15 3.41
CA GLN A 74 3.65 -16.44 2.13
C GLN A 74 2.47 -15.46 1.96
N MET A 75 1.57 -15.35 2.94
CA MET A 75 0.31 -14.59 2.80
C MET A 75 0.51 -13.15 2.32
N HIS A 76 1.52 -12.46 2.84
CA HIS A 76 1.76 -11.05 2.55
C HIS A 76 2.47 -10.87 1.21
N GLN A 77 3.40 -11.76 0.89
CA GLN A 77 4.14 -11.76 -0.38
C GLN A 77 3.21 -12.09 -1.54
N ASN A 78 2.29 -13.05 -1.38
CA ASN A 78 1.29 -13.38 -2.39
C ASN A 78 0.35 -12.18 -2.64
N ALA A 79 -0.11 -11.53 -1.56
CA ALA A 79 -0.92 -10.32 -1.66
C ALA A 79 -0.18 -9.17 -2.35
N GLN A 80 1.13 -9.04 -2.10
CA GLN A 80 1.99 -8.04 -2.75
C GLN A 80 2.11 -8.33 -4.26
N ALA A 81 2.42 -9.57 -4.62
CA ALA A 81 2.54 -9.98 -6.01
C ALA A 81 1.24 -9.73 -6.78
N PHE A 82 0.08 -10.07 -6.21
CA PHE A 82 -1.21 -9.77 -6.82
C PHE A 82 -1.43 -8.26 -7.02
N PHE A 83 -1.09 -7.43 -6.03
CA PHE A 83 -1.17 -5.98 -6.17
C PHE A 83 -0.32 -5.48 -7.35
N GLU A 84 0.91 -5.94 -7.47
CA GLU A 84 1.82 -5.53 -8.55
C GLU A 84 1.38 -6.05 -9.93
N THR A 85 1.08 -7.35 -10.05
CA THR A 85 0.80 -7.98 -11.35
C THR A 85 -0.63 -7.72 -11.83
N GLU A 86 -1.59 -7.57 -10.92
CA GLU A 86 -3.00 -7.45 -11.31
C GLU A 86 -3.55 -6.03 -11.18
N ILE A 87 -3.11 -5.26 -10.20
CA ILE A 87 -3.64 -3.91 -9.96
C ILE A 87 -2.74 -2.87 -10.62
N VAL A 88 -1.46 -2.80 -10.26
CA VAL A 88 -0.53 -1.80 -10.78
C VAL A 88 -0.42 -1.89 -12.30
N ALA A 89 -0.34 -3.10 -12.86
CA ALA A 89 -0.30 -3.32 -14.32
C ALA A 89 -1.50 -2.78 -15.10
N ARG A 90 -2.59 -2.38 -14.43
CA ARG A 90 -3.81 -1.84 -15.03
C ARG A 90 -4.07 -0.38 -14.66
N LEU A 91 -3.20 0.22 -13.83
CA LEU A 91 -3.23 1.66 -13.59
C LEU A 91 -2.74 2.39 -14.84
N VAL A 92 -3.30 3.57 -15.07
CA VAL A 92 -2.89 4.48 -16.14
C VAL A 92 -2.59 5.81 -15.47
N ALA A 93 -1.39 6.33 -15.69
CA ALA A 93 -1.07 7.69 -15.28
C ALA A 93 -1.79 8.67 -16.24
N GLU A 94 -2.47 9.67 -15.68
CA GLU A 94 -3.08 10.76 -16.45
C GLU A 94 -2.02 11.74 -17.01
#